data_AF-A0A4Q5YZQ0-F1
#
_entry.id   AF-A0A4Q5YZQ0-F1
#
_cell.length_a   1.000
_cell.length_b   1.000
_cell.length_c   1.000
_cell.angle_alpha   90.00
_cell.angle_beta   90.00
_cell.angle_gamma   90.00
#
_symmetry.space_group_name_H-M   'P 1'
#
loop_
_entity.id
_entity.type
_entity.pdbx_description
1 polymer ?
#
loop_
_entity_poly.entity_id
_entity_poly.type
_entity_poly.pdbx_seq_one_letter_code
_entity_poly.pdbx_strand_id
1 'polypeptide(L)'
;MRNRGTMNNRQSTTGKQQPATLNCLSKIAYCSLLVVFAACSTTKHIPEGDALYTGATVKLINAENVTKQQKKVLNTDLTGLTRPKPNGRFLGIPFKLLLWNMFYTTKEKGLKAGLQRRLGEPPVLASTVNLNANITLLQNHLQNKGFFGAAVTADSTWKKKKASVTYTANAGPQYHIASVQFPGDSSGLTNQIAEIGKQTLLKVGAPYDLDLIKGERERIDALLKERGYFYFSP
;
A
#
# COMPACT_ATOMS: atom_id res chain seq x y z
N MET A 1 62.87 50.06 49.96
CA MET A 1 61.42 50.36 50.06
C MET A 1 60.78 50.14 48.71
N ARG A 2 59.78 49.24 48.63
CA ARG A 2 58.74 49.07 47.58
C ARG A 2 59.23 48.79 46.14
N ASN A 3 58.61 48.00 45.28
CA ASN A 3 57.60 46.93 45.30
C ASN A 3 57.45 46.52 43.81
N ARG A 4 57.32 45.21 43.53
CA ARG A 4 56.62 44.56 42.39
C ARG A 4 56.86 45.01 40.93
N GLY A 5 56.99 44.01 40.06
CA GLY A 5 56.37 44.06 38.74
C GLY A 5 56.93 43.09 37.71
N THR A 6 56.61 41.80 37.83
CA THR A 6 56.75 40.84 36.73
C THR A 6 55.74 41.15 35.62
N MET A 7 56.21 41.47 34.41
CA MET A 7 55.36 41.60 33.23
C MET A 7 55.18 40.22 32.59
N ASN A 8 53.96 39.70 32.72
CA ASN A 8 53.52 38.43 32.14
C ASN A 8 52.87 38.69 30.77
N ASN A 9 53.30 37.95 29.76
CA ASN A 9 52.85 38.05 28.38
C ASN A 9 51.44 37.43 28.24
N ARG A 10 50.40 38.26 28.07
CA ARG A 10 49.04 37.81 27.77
C ARG A 10 48.75 37.98 26.29
N GLN A 11 48.67 36.85 25.59
CA GLN A 11 48.13 36.77 24.23
C GLN A 11 46.70 37.31 24.21
N SER A 12 46.44 38.29 23.35
CA SER A 12 45.10 38.76 23.01
C SER A 12 44.43 37.74 22.09
N THR A 13 43.45 37.01 22.60
CA THR A 13 42.49 36.28 21.77
C THR A 13 41.51 37.29 21.17
N THR A 14 41.70 37.64 19.91
CA THR A 14 40.70 38.37 19.11
C THR A 14 39.55 37.42 18.78
N GLY A 15 38.61 37.29 19.72
CA GLY A 15 37.31 36.69 19.45
C GLY A 15 36.56 37.58 18.45
N LYS A 16 36.45 37.13 17.20
CA LYS A 16 35.48 37.70 16.24
C LYS A 16 34.08 37.43 16.78
N GLN A 17 33.48 38.41 17.45
CA GLN A 17 32.05 38.42 17.74
C GLN A 17 31.30 38.47 16.39
N GLN A 18 30.67 37.36 15.99
CA GLN A 18 29.70 37.36 14.90
C GLN A 18 28.45 38.16 15.35
N PRO A 19 27.93 39.07 14.51
CA PRO A 19 26.83 39.93 14.91
C PRO A 19 25.53 39.11 15.08
N ALA A 20 24.90 39.24 16.25
CA ALA A 20 23.67 38.53 16.62
C ALA A 20 22.48 38.74 15.66
N THR A 21 22.54 39.76 14.81
CA THR A 21 21.53 40.12 13.81
C THR A 21 21.44 39.14 12.64
N LEU A 22 22.55 38.53 12.22
CA LEU A 22 22.59 37.60 11.09
C LEU A 22 21.91 36.26 11.42
N ASN A 23 22.11 35.77 12.65
CA ASN A 23 21.45 34.57 13.18
C ASN A 23 19.96 34.81 13.47
N CYS A 24 19.54 36.06 13.69
CA CYS A 24 18.15 36.40 13.87
C CYS A 24 17.40 36.42 12.53
N LEU A 25 17.98 37.03 11.49
CA LEU A 25 17.40 37.07 10.14
C LEU A 25 17.28 35.67 9.51
N SER A 26 18.27 34.78 9.69
CA SER A 26 18.16 33.40 9.19
C SER A 26 17.10 32.59 9.95
N LYS A 27 16.96 32.80 11.27
CA LYS A 27 15.89 32.18 12.07
C LYS A 27 14.51 32.71 11.68
N ILE A 28 14.37 34.00 11.40
CA ILE A 28 13.12 34.59 10.90
C ILE A 28 12.78 34.01 9.54
N ALA A 29 13.73 33.95 8.59
CA ALA A 29 13.50 33.34 7.28
C ALA A 29 13.12 31.85 7.36
N TYR A 30 13.75 31.09 8.27
CA TYR A 30 13.42 29.70 8.54
C TYR A 30 12.01 29.55 9.17
N CYS A 31 11.65 30.41 10.12
CA CYS A 31 10.30 30.45 10.68
C CYS A 31 9.25 30.89 9.64
N SER A 32 9.54 31.86 8.77
CA SER A 32 8.66 32.30 7.69
C SER A 32 8.42 31.17 6.67
N LEU A 33 9.48 30.43 6.32
CA LEU A 33 9.39 29.27 5.44
C LEU A 33 8.50 28.16 6.07
N LEU A 34 8.66 27.89 7.37
CA LEU A 34 7.83 26.92 8.10
C LEU A 34 6.34 27.33 8.17
N VAL A 35 6.03 28.61 8.31
CA VAL A 35 4.64 29.12 8.33
C VAL A 35 3.95 28.95 6.96
N VAL A 36 4.69 29.13 5.85
CA VAL A 36 4.15 28.93 4.49
C VAL A 36 3.78 27.46 4.25
N PHE A 37 4.53 26.52 4.80
CA PHE A 37 4.18 25.08 4.72
C PHE A 37 2.98 24.70 5.60
N ALA A 38 2.75 25.40 6.73
CA ALA A 38 1.62 25.13 7.62
C ALA A 38 0.26 25.57 7.06
N ALA A 39 0.22 26.56 6.17
CA ALA A 39 -1.02 27.12 5.62
C ALA A 39 -1.63 26.28 4.46
N CYS A 40 -0.91 25.28 3.95
CA CYS A 40 -1.37 24.46 2.83
C CYS A 40 -2.39 23.39 3.28
N SER A 41 -3.68 23.73 3.25
CA SER A 41 -4.76 22.77 3.51
C SER A 41 -4.94 21.78 2.35
N THR A 42 -4.86 20.49 2.67
CA THR A 42 -5.12 19.37 1.73
C THR A 42 -6.60 19.23 1.35
N THR A 43 -7.50 19.80 2.14
CA THR A 43 -8.95 19.64 1.99
C THR A 43 -9.65 20.89 1.46
N LYS A 44 -8.89 21.86 0.92
CA LYS A 44 -9.40 23.17 0.50
C LYS A 44 -10.47 23.08 -0.60
N HIS A 45 -10.23 22.27 -1.63
CA HIS A 45 -11.10 22.16 -2.81
C HIS A 45 -11.98 20.91 -2.80
N ILE A 46 -12.32 20.39 -1.62
CA ILE A 46 -13.20 19.23 -1.48
C ILE A 46 -14.65 19.73 -1.44
N PRO A 47 -15.54 19.13 -2.27
CA PRO A 47 -16.96 19.47 -2.30
C PRO A 47 -17.62 19.44 -0.93
N GLU A 48 -18.69 20.21 -0.77
CA GLU A 48 -19.51 20.14 0.43
C GLU A 48 -20.19 18.78 0.53
N GLY A 49 -20.25 18.21 1.74
CA GLY A 49 -20.77 16.86 1.98
C GLY A 49 -19.79 15.72 1.68
N ASP A 50 -18.60 15.99 1.13
CA ASP A 50 -17.58 14.97 0.84
C ASP A 50 -16.30 15.14 1.68
N ALA A 51 -15.40 14.16 1.60
CA ALA A 51 -14.17 14.08 2.35
C ALA A 51 -13.00 13.54 1.51
N LEU A 52 -11.78 13.92 1.90
CA LEU A 52 -10.57 13.33 1.34
C LEU A 52 -10.45 11.89 1.81
N TYR A 53 -10.36 10.95 0.89
CA TYR A 53 -10.06 9.58 1.21
C TYR A 53 -8.59 9.44 1.65
N THR A 54 -8.38 9.07 2.91
CA THR A 54 -7.03 8.95 3.48
C THR A 54 -6.47 7.53 3.44
N GLY A 55 -7.25 6.56 2.97
CA GLY A 55 -6.84 5.16 2.83
C GLY A 55 -7.72 4.17 3.57
N ALA A 56 -7.41 2.90 3.37
CA ALA A 56 -8.02 1.78 4.06
C ALA A 56 -7.01 1.08 4.96
N THR A 57 -7.50 0.55 6.07
CA THR A 57 -6.77 -0.34 6.96
C THR A 57 -7.50 -1.67 6.99
N VAL A 58 -6.78 -2.79 6.85
CA VAL A 58 -7.35 -4.12 7.03
C VAL A 58 -6.92 -4.68 8.39
N LYS A 59 -7.88 -5.18 9.16
CA LYS A 59 -7.67 -5.91 10.42
C LYS A 59 -8.00 -7.37 10.19
N LEU A 60 -6.97 -8.21 10.20
CA LEU A 60 -7.14 -9.65 10.11
C LEU A 60 -7.38 -10.24 11.50
N ILE A 61 -8.51 -10.92 11.70
CA ILE A 61 -8.89 -11.57 12.96
C ILE A 61 -9.18 -13.07 12.73
N ASN A 62 -9.04 -13.87 13.79
CA ASN A 62 -9.32 -15.31 13.83
C ASN A 62 -8.72 -16.13 12.67
N ALA A 63 -7.53 -15.77 12.20
CA ALA A 63 -6.79 -16.60 11.25
C ALA A 63 -6.13 -17.77 12.01
N GLU A 64 -6.73 -18.95 11.91
CA GLU A 64 -6.28 -20.18 12.57
C GLU A 64 -5.41 -21.04 11.63
N ASN A 65 -4.50 -21.84 12.20
CA ASN A 65 -3.52 -22.65 11.46
C ASN A 65 -2.56 -21.83 10.57
N VAL A 66 -2.35 -20.55 10.93
CA VAL A 66 -1.46 -19.62 10.21
C VAL A 66 -0.35 -19.12 11.12
N THR A 67 0.89 -19.18 10.66
CA THR A 67 2.06 -18.62 11.36
C THR A 67 2.01 -17.08 11.40
N LYS A 68 2.77 -16.47 12.32
CA LYS A 68 2.85 -14.99 12.42
C LYS A 68 3.32 -14.32 11.11
N GLN A 69 4.26 -14.95 10.41
CA GLN A 69 4.78 -14.41 9.14
C GLN A 69 3.73 -14.48 8.03
N GLN A 70 3.04 -15.61 7.91
CA GLN A 70 1.95 -15.75 6.94
C GLN A 70 0.81 -14.75 7.21
N LYS A 71 0.46 -14.48 8.48
CA LYS A 71 -0.51 -13.43 8.84
C LYS A 71 -0.07 -12.05 8.37
N LYS A 72 1.23 -11.74 8.46
CA LYS A 72 1.80 -10.46 8.00
C LYS A 72 1.74 -10.33 6.48
N VAL A 73 2.09 -11.39 5.75
CA VAL A 73 2.00 -11.43 4.29
C VAL A 73 0.55 -11.26 3.86
N LEU A 74 -0.36 -12.06 4.41
CA LEU A 74 -1.78 -11.99 4.09
C LEU A 74 -2.39 -10.61 4.37
N ASN A 75 -2.04 -9.98 5.50
CA ASN A 75 -2.53 -8.63 5.79
C ASN A 75 -1.96 -7.57 4.82
N THR A 76 -0.71 -7.76 4.37
CA THR A 76 -0.10 -6.90 3.35
C THR A 76 -0.82 -7.03 2.02
N ASP A 77 -1.11 -8.26 1.59
CA ASP A 77 -1.83 -8.56 0.36
C ASP A 77 -3.23 -7.94 0.38
N LEU A 78 -4.00 -8.20 1.45
CA LEU A 78 -5.34 -7.62 1.64
C LEU A 78 -5.33 -6.10 1.62
N THR A 79 -4.40 -5.47 2.33
CA THR A 79 -4.28 -4.00 2.32
C THR A 79 -3.96 -3.48 0.92
N GLY A 80 -3.11 -4.18 0.18
CA GLY A 80 -2.73 -3.86 -1.20
C GLY A 80 -3.85 -4.01 -2.23
N LEU A 81 -4.89 -4.80 -1.93
CA LEU A 81 -6.06 -5.00 -2.80
C LEU A 81 -7.09 -3.88 -2.70
N THR A 82 -7.12 -3.14 -1.58
CA THR A 82 -8.14 -2.10 -1.35
C THR A 82 -8.09 -0.99 -2.42
N ARG A 83 -9.27 -0.54 -2.89
CA ARG A 83 -9.43 0.51 -3.89
C ARG A 83 -10.54 1.50 -3.51
N PRO A 84 -10.47 2.77 -3.95
CA PRO A 84 -9.34 3.42 -4.62
C PRO A 84 -8.10 3.50 -3.72
N LYS A 85 -6.92 3.71 -4.29
CA LYS A 85 -5.73 4.03 -3.48
C LYS A 85 -5.82 5.51 -3.05
N PRO A 86 -5.44 5.87 -1.82
CA PRO A 86 -5.38 7.26 -1.43
C PRO A 86 -4.30 8.01 -2.21
N ASN A 87 -4.37 9.34 -2.21
CA ASN A 87 -3.35 10.19 -2.83
C ASN A 87 -1.93 9.83 -2.38
N GLY A 88 -0.99 9.84 -3.32
CA GLY A 88 0.39 9.48 -3.08
C GLY A 88 1.04 10.37 -2.02
N ARG A 89 1.78 9.75 -1.09
CA ARG A 89 2.56 10.46 -0.06
C ARG A 89 4.04 10.21 -0.25
N PHE A 90 4.83 11.27 -0.15
CA PHE A 90 6.29 11.19 -0.05
C PHE A 90 6.67 11.73 1.32
N LEU A 91 7.44 10.97 2.10
CA LEU A 91 7.78 11.29 3.50
C LEU A 91 6.57 11.67 4.37
N GLY A 92 5.44 10.99 4.17
CA GLY A 92 4.19 11.24 4.93
C GLY A 92 3.37 12.45 4.45
N ILE A 93 3.88 13.24 3.52
CA ILE A 93 3.25 14.46 3.00
C ILE A 93 2.65 14.17 1.61
N PRO A 94 1.39 14.55 1.34
CA PRO A 94 0.77 14.36 0.03
C PRO A 94 1.18 15.48 -0.94
N PHE A 95 2.47 15.54 -1.31
CA PHE A 95 3.05 16.63 -2.11
C PHE A 95 2.31 16.90 -3.42
N LYS A 96 1.91 15.86 -4.18
CA LYS A 96 1.17 16.03 -5.43
C LYS A 96 -0.21 16.64 -5.21
N LEU A 97 -0.92 16.25 -4.14
CA LEU A 97 -2.20 16.86 -3.78
C LEU A 97 -2.03 18.32 -3.35
N LEU A 98 -0.94 18.65 -2.66
CA LEU A 98 -0.61 20.03 -2.29
C LEU A 98 -0.36 20.89 -3.54
N LEU A 99 0.42 20.39 -4.50
CA LEU A 99 0.68 21.08 -5.77
C LEU A 99 -0.61 21.23 -6.59
N TRP A 100 -1.49 20.22 -6.58
CA TRP A 100 -2.82 20.32 -7.18
C TRP A 100 -3.63 21.47 -6.59
N ASN A 101 -3.67 21.59 -5.25
CA ASN A 101 -4.39 22.67 -4.58
C ASN A 101 -3.73 24.04 -4.79
N MET A 102 -2.41 24.11 -4.88
CA MET A 102 -1.66 25.36 -5.13
C MET A 102 -1.94 25.91 -6.54
N PHE A 103 -1.88 25.03 -7.54
CA PHE A 103 -2.12 25.38 -8.94
C PHE A 103 -3.58 25.19 -9.36
N TYR A 104 -4.52 25.02 -8.42
CA TYR A 104 -5.92 24.78 -8.74
C TYR A 104 -6.51 25.86 -9.64
N THR A 105 -7.09 25.43 -10.77
CA THR A 105 -7.86 26.25 -11.69
C THR A 105 -8.96 25.42 -12.35
N THR A 106 -10.10 26.06 -12.62
CA THR A 106 -11.20 25.47 -13.39
C THR A 106 -10.97 25.58 -14.89
N LYS A 107 -9.97 26.35 -15.35
CA LYS A 107 -9.67 26.55 -16.76
C LYS A 107 -9.00 25.31 -17.36
N GLU A 108 -9.42 24.91 -18.56
CA GLU A 108 -8.82 23.74 -19.21
C GLU A 108 -7.46 24.00 -19.87
N LYS A 109 -7.14 25.27 -20.16
CA LYS A 109 -5.93 25.67 -20.87
C LYS A 109 -5.21 26.79 -20.11
N GLY A 110 -3.89 26.87 -20.30
CA GLY A 110 -3.01 27.87 -19.71
C GLY A 110 -1.91 27.28 -18.84
N LEU A 111 -0.92 28.11 -18.49
CA LEU A 111 0.25 27.71 -17.72
C LEU A 111 -0.14 27.01 -16.40
N LYS A 112 -1.04 27.63 -15.63
CA LYS A 112 -1.52 27.09 -14.35
C LYS A 112 -2.22 25.74 -14.49
N ALA A 113 -3.08 25.58 -15.50
CA ALA A 113 -3.75 24.31 -15.80
C ALA A 113 -2.74 23.22 -16.22
N GLY A 114 -1.72 23.59 -16.99
CA GLY A 114 -0.61 22.70 -17.35
C GLY A 114 0.19 22.23 -16.13
N LEU A 115 0.55 23.15 -15.22
CA LEU A 115 1.27 22.83 -13.99
C LEU A 115 0.44 21.94 -13.05
N GLN A 116 -0.84 22.25 -12.86
CA GLN A 116 -1.76 21.46 -12.03
C GLN A 116 -1.84 20.00 -12.49
N ARG A 117 -1.99 19.76 -13.79
CA ARG A 117 -2.10 18.41 -14.35
C ARG A 117 -0.77 17.66 -14.35
N ARG A 118 0.34 18.34 -14.60
CA ARG A 118 1.67 17.71 -14.71
C ARG A 118 2.27 17.36 -13.35
N LEU A 119 2.11 18.26 -12.38
CA LEU A 119 2.78 18.15 -11.08
C LEU A 119 1.85 17.70 -9.96
N GLY A 120 0.54 17.90 -10.12
CA GLY A 120 -0.47 17.62 -9.10
C GLY A 120 -1.19 16.29 -9.28
N GLU A 121 -1.92 15.89 -8.25
CA GLU A 121 -2.88 14.79 -8.28
C GLU A 121 -4.21 15.28 -7.68
N PRO A 122 -5.37 15.04 -8.33
CA PRO A 122 -6.66 15.44 -7.80
C PRO A 122 -6.97 14.72 -6.46
N PRO A 123 -7.78 15.33 -5.58
CA PRO A 123 -8.19 14.67 -4.34
C PRO A 123 -8.97 13.40 -4.64
N VAL A 124 -8.57 12.28 -4.04
CA VAL A 124 -9.37 11.05 -4.05
C VAL A 124 -10.50 11.25 -3.05
N LEU A 125 -11.74 11.17 -3.52
CA LEU A 125 -12.93 11.46 -2.73
C LEU A 125 -13.41 10.21 -2.00
N ALA A 126 -13.91 10.37 -0.78
CA ALA A 126 -14.48 9.29 0.02
C ALA A 126 -15.71 8.66 -0.65
N SER A 127 -16.52 9.48 -1.33
CA SER A 127 -17.67 9.05 -2.14
C SER A 127 -17.32 8.04 -3.24
N THR A 128 -16.07 8.03 -3.74
CA THR A 128 -15.63 7.08 -4.78
C THR A 128 -15.32 5.68 -4.25
N VAL A 129 -15.33 5.49 -2.93
CA VAL A 129 -15.02 4.21 -2.31
C VAL A 129 -16.27 3.32 -2.33
N ASN A 130 -16.22 2.25 -3.14
CA ASN A 130 -17.25 1.21 -3.10
C ASN A 130 -16.90 0.18 -2.01
N LEU A 131 -17.53 0.30 -0.84
CA LEU A 131 -17.28 -0.59 0.31
C LEU A 131 -17.61 -2.05 -0.03
N ASN A 132 -18.74 -2.30 -0.68
CA ASN A 132 -19.20 -3.66 -1.01
C ASN A 132 -18.26 -4.35 -1.99
N ALA A 133 -17.79 -3.65 -3.02
CA ALA A 133 -16.82 -4.20 -3.96
C ALA A 133 -15.51 -4.59 -3.28
N ASN A 134 -15.02 -3.78 -2.34
CA ASN A 134 -13.83 -4.12 -1.57
C ASN A 134 -14.08 -5.29 -0.61
N ILE A 135 -15.23 -5.33 0.08
CA ILE A 135 -15.61 -6.47 0.93
C ILE A 135 -15.55 -7.76 0.13
N THR A 136 -16.23 -7.81 -1.02
CA THR A 136 -16.24 -8.99 -1.91
C THR A 136 -14.84 -9.33 -2.40
N LEU A 137 -14.05 -8.34 -2.82
CA LEU A 137 -12.67 -8.57 -3.28
C LEU A 137 -11.79 -9.19 -2.19
N LEU A 138 -11.82 -8.63 -0.97
CA LEU A 138 -11.03 -9.11 0.15
C LEU A 138 -11.48 -10.51 0.59
N GLN A 139 -12.79 -10.75 0.64
CA GLN A 139 -13.34 -12.06 0.99
C GLN A 139 -12.97 -13.11 -0.06
N ASN A 140 -13.12 -12.81 -1.35
CA ASN A 140 -12.72 -13.72 -2.42
C ASN A 140 -11.23 -14.03 -2.38
N HIS A 141 -10.38 -13.04 -2.08
CA HIS A 141 -8.95 -13.28 -1.93
C HIS A 141 -8.64 -14.23 -0.78
N LEU A 142 -9.29 -14.07 0.37
CA LEU A 142 -9.17 -15.00 1.50
C LEU A 142 -9.60 -16.42 1.12
N GLN A 143 -10.74 -16.56 0.45
CA GLN A 143 -11.24 -17.86 -0.02
C GLN A 143 -10.24 -18.51 -1.00
N ASN A 144 -9.64 -17.72 -1.90
CA ASN A 144 -8.61 -18.20 -2.81
C ASN A 144 -7.33 -18.66 -2.09
N LYS A 145 -7.08 -18.21 -0.85
CA LYS A 145 -5.98 -18.66 0.01
C LYS A 145 -6.40 -19.70 1.06
N GLY A 146 -7.56 -20.33 0.87
CA GLY A 146 -8.03 -21.46 1.68
C GLY A 146 -8.85 -21.09 2.90
N PHE A 147 -9.26 -19.83 3.06
CA PHE A 147 -10.16 -19.40 4.15
C PHE A 147 -11.60 -19.36 3.65
N PHE A 148 -12.20 -20.53 3.43
CA PHE A 148 -13.52 -20.61 2.77
C PHE A 148 -14.65 -19.97 3.58
N GLY A 149 -14.57 -20.04 4.91
CA GLY A 149 -15.52 -19.40 5.83
C GLY A 149 -15.23 -17.93 6.12
N ALA A 150 -14.34 -17.28 5.35
CA ALA A 150 -13.98 -15.90 5.58
C ALA A 150 -15.18 -14.94 5.40
N ALA A 151 -15.27 -13.96 6.29
CA ALA A 151 -16.24 -12.87 6.22
C ALA A 151 -15.53 -11.54 6.42
N VAL A 152 -15.90 -10.54 5.63
CA VAL A 152 -15.31 -9.20 5.72
C VAL A 152 -16.41 -8.17 5.98
N THR A 153 -16.19 -7.32 6.97
CA THR A 153 -17.03 -6.15 7.24
C THR A 153 -16.25 -4.86 7.02
N ALA A 154 -16.94 -3.74 6.86
CA ALA A 154 -16.32 -2.44 6.65
C ALA A 154 -16.98 -1.36 7.52
N ASP A 155 -16.14 -0.54 8.15
CA ASP A 155 -16.55 0.64 8.89
C ASP A 155 -15.86 1.87 8.32
N SER A 156 -16.60 2.96 8.10
CA SER A 156 -16.04 4.23 7.65
C SER A 156 -15.94 5.22 8.80
N THR A 157 -14.78 5.83 8.97
CA THR A 157 -14.54 6.89 9.95
C THR A 157 -14.46 8.22 9.23
N TRP A 158 -15.33 9.16 9.60
CA TRP A 158 -15.38 10.51 9.05
C TRP A 158 -14.92 11.51 10.11
N LYS A 159 -13.91 12.33 9.80
CA LYS A 159 -13.40 13.36 10.70
C LYS A 159 -13.07 14.62 9.93
N LYS A 160 -13.86 15.68 10.15
CA LYS A 160 -13.81 16.90 9.34
C LYS A 160 -13.97 16.53 7.84
N LYS A 161 -13.18 17.12 6.94
CA LYS A 161 -13.16 16.79 5.50
C LYS A 161 -12.21 15.62 5.15
N LYS A 162 -12.10 14.60 6.02
CA LYS A 162 -11.27 13.40 5.79
C LYS A 162 -12.04 12.16 6.19
N ALA A 163 -11.91 11.10 5.39
CA ALA A 163 -12.50 9.81 5.67
C ALA A 163 -11.52 8.67 5.43
N SER A 164 -11.62 7.63 6.25
CA SER A 164 -10.87 6.38 6.12
C SER A 164 -11.80 5.20 6.29
N VAL A 165 -11.42 4.05 5.74
CA VAL A 165 -12.18 2.81 5.91
C VAL A 165 -11.37 1.79 6.68
N THR A 166 -11.99 1.14 7.65
CA THR A 166 -11.43 -0.03 8.33
C THR A 166 -12.20 -1.26 7.87
N TYR A 167 -11.52 -2.19 7.21
CA TYR A 167 -12.06 -3.50 6.89
C TYR A 167 -11.66 -4.49 7.98
N THR A 168 -12.62 -5.23 8.52
CA THR A 168 -12.36 -6.31 9.46
C THR A 168 -12.56 -7.62 8.75
N ALA A 169 -11.45 -8.32 8.51
CA ALA A 169 -11.41 -9.61 7.84
C ALA A 169 -11.35 -10.73 8.89
N ASN A 170 -12.48 -11.39 9.10
CA ASN A 170 -12.56 -12.59 9.91
C ASN A 170 -12.26 -13.81 9.02
N ALA A 171 -11.07 -14.37 9.15
CA ALA A 171 -10.59 -15.40 8.22
C ALA A 171 -11.10 -16.81 8.57
N GLY A 172 -11.17 -17.15 9.86
CA GLY A 172 -11.47 -18.50 10.31
C GLY A 172 -10.35 -19.50 10.03
N PRO A 173 -10.65 -20.81 10.00
CA PRO A 173 -9.66 -21.85 9.76
C PRO A 173 -9.19 -21.88 8.31
N GLN A 174 -7.87 -22.05 8.12
CA GLN A 174 -7.29 -22.30 6.81
C GLN A 174 -7.41 -23.78 6.44
N TYR A 175 -7.99 -24.05 5.28
CA TYR A 175 -8.12 -25.39 4.72
C TYR A 175 -6.84 -25.81 4.00
N HIS A 176 -6.50 -27.08 4.13
CA HIS A 176 -5.30 -27.69 3.59
C HIS A 176 -5.66 -28.83 2.63
N ILE A 177 -4.78 -29.10 1.68
CA ILE A 177 -4.96 -30.13 0.66
C ILE A 177 -4.95 -31.50 1.34
N ALA A 178 -6.10 -32.17 1.39
CA ALA A 178 -6.20 -33.50 1.99
C ALA A 178 -5.61 -34.60 1.09
N SER A 179 -5.78 -34.46 -0.22
CA SER A 179 -5.29 -35.42 -1.20
C SER A 179 -5.29 -34.79 -2.61
N VAL A 180 -4.50 -35.36 -3.52
CA VAL A 180 -4.39 -34.92 -4.93
C VAL A 180 -4.59 -36.14 -5.80
N GLN A 181 -5.57 -36.10 -6.70
CA GLN A 181 -5.83 -37.16 -7.67
C GLN A 181 -5.78 -36.59 -9.08
N PHE A 182 -5.11 -37.32 -9.96
CA PHE A 182 -5.15 -37.08 -11.39
C PHE A 182 -6.15 -38.07 -12.03
N PRO A 183 -6.80 -37.69 -13.15
CA PRO A 183 -7.66 -38.60 -13.89
C PRO A 183 -6.89 -39.86 -14.28
N GLY A 184 -7.50 -41.03 -14.05
CA GLY A 184 -6.96 -42.33 -14.43
C GLY A 184 -7.95 -43.06 -15.32
N ASP A 185 -7.68 -43.12 -16.61
CA ASP A 185 -8.36 -43.99 -17.55
C ASP A 185 -7.33 -44.73 -18.43
N SER A 186 -7.78 -45.54 -19.40
CA SER A 186 -6.88 -46.29 -20.28
C SER A 186 -6.36 -45.48 -21.47
N SER A 187 -6.66 -44.17 -21.55
CA SER A 187 -6.22 -43.33 -22.68
C SER A 187 -4.73 -43.01 -22.60
N GLY A 188 -4.12 -42.79 -23.77
CA GLY A 188 -2.75 -42.27 -23.83
C GLY A 188 -2.61 -40.93 -23.11
N LEU A 189 -3.65 -40.09 -23.14
CA LEU A 189 -3.67 -38.77 -22.51
C LEU A 189 -3.56 -38.84 -20.98
N THR A 190 -4.36 -39.66 -20.31
CA THR A 190 -4.33 -39.74 -18.84
C THR A 190 -3.05 -40.38 -18.32
N ASN A 191 -2.44 -41.30 -19.07
CA ASN A 191 -1.10 -41.81 -18.76
C ASN A 191 -0.06 -40.68 -18.75
N GLN A 192 -0.12 -39.76 -19.72
CA GLN A 192 0.77 -38.60 -19.80
C GLN A 192 0.50 -37.62 -18.65
N ILE A 193 -0.78 -37.37 -18.31
CA ILE A 193 -1.16 -36.56 -17.15
C ILE A 193 -0.63 -37.17 -15.85
N ALA A 194 -0.79 -38.48 -15.65
CA ALA A 194 -0.32 -39.17 -14.46
C ALA A 194 1.21 -39.10 -14.34
N GLU A 195 1.93 -39.21 -15.46
CA GLU A 195 3.39 -39.05 -15.48
C GLU A 195 3.81 -37.63 -15.10
N ILE A 196 3.21 -36.60 -15.71
CA ILE A 196 3.47 -35.19 -15.39
C ILE A 196 3.10 -34.87 -13.93
N GLY A 197 2.02 -35.48 -13.45
CA GLY A 197 1.51 -35.35 -12.08
C GLY A 197 2.46 -35.87 -11.00
N LYS A 198 3.40 -36.76 -11.34
CA LYS A 198 4.45 -37.22 -10.39
C LYS A 198 5.29 -36.07 -9.85
N GLN A 199 5.45 -35.00 -10.63
CA GLN A 199 6.20 -33.79 -10.25
C GLN A 199 5.27 -32.63 -9.86
N THR A 200 4.06 -32.94 -9.38
CA THR A 200 3.07 -31.91 -9.07
C THR A 200 3.57 -30.90 -8.05
N LEU A 201 3.24 -29.64 -8.30
CA LEU A 201 3.46 -28.54 -7.38
C LEU A 201 2.55 -28.62 -6.14
N LEU A 202 1.44 -29.36 -6.24
CA LEU A 202 0.48 -29.53 -5.16
C LEU A 202 1.01 -30.53 -4.12
N LYS A 203 1.04 -30.14 -2.84
CA LYS A 203 1.51 -30.98 -1.74
C LYS A 203 0.40 -31.24 -0.74
N VAL A 204 0.20 -32.52 -0.38
CA VAL A 204 -0.73 -32.91 0.68
C VAL A 204 -0.29 -32.25 1.99
N GLY A 205 -1.26 -31.69 2.71
CA GLY A 205 -1.03 -30.92 3.94
C GLY A 205 -0.57 -29.49 3.71
N ALA A 206 -0.34 -29.02 2.48
CA ALA A 206 -0.13 -27.61 2.20
C ALA A 206 -1.46 -26.84 2.20
N PRO A 207 -1.46 -25.53 2.52
CA PRO A 207 -2.67 -24.71 2.43
C PRO A 207 -3.25 -24.72 1.01
N TYR A 208 -4.57 -24.64 0.91
CA TYR A 208 -5.22 -24.40 -0.38
C TYR A 208 -4.80 -23.03 -0.94
N ASP A 209 -4.39 -23.01 -2.21
CA ASP A 209 -4.08 -21.79 -2.95
C ASP A 209 -4.57 -21.92 -4.39
N LEU A 210 -5.59 -21.15 -4.76
CA LEU A 210 -6.17 -21.19 -6.09
C LEU A 210 -5.15 -20.79 -7.17
N ASP A 211 -4.24 -19.87 -6.89
CA ASP A 211 -3.24 -19.42 -7.87
C ASP A 211 -2.23 -20.54 -8.15
N LEU A 212 -1.85 -21.30 -7.12
CA LEU A 212 -0.99 -22.49 -7.26
C LEU A 212 -1.68 -23.58 -8.08
N ILE A 213 -2.98 -23.82 -7.84
CA ILE A 213 -3.76 -24.82 -8.58
C ILE A 213 -3.89 -24.42 -10.05
N LYS A 214 -4.15 -23.14 -10.34
CA LYS A 214 -4.18 -22.63 -11.72
C LYS A 214 -2.83 -22.77 -12.40
N GLY A 215 -1.75 -22.37 -11.72
CA GLY A 215 -0.39 -22.53 -12.24
C GLY A 215 -0.03 -23.99 -12.53
N GLU A 216 -0.46 -24.94 -11.68
CA GLU A 216 -0.28 -26.37 -11.94
C GLU A 216 -1.07 -26.84 -13.17
N ARG A 217 -2.31 -26.36 -13.37
CA ARG A 217 -3.11 -26.67 -14.58
C ARG A 217 -2.43 -26.13 -15.85
N GLU A 218 -1.93 -24.90 -15.80
CA GLU A 218 -1.19 -24.27 -16.91
C GLU A 218 0.12 -25.03 -17.21
N ARG A 219 0.84 -25.50 -16.18
CA ARG A 219 2.04 -26.33 -16.34
C ARG A 219 1.73 -27.65 -17.03
N ILE A 220 0.65 -28.33 -16.62
CA ILE A 220 0.23 -29.60 -17.23
C ILE A 220 -0.20 -29.37 -18.68
N ASP A 221 -0.97 -28.31 -18.95
CA ASP A 221 -1.39 -27.92 -20.29
C ASP A 221 -0.20 -27.70 -21.23
N ALA A 222 0.78 -26.91 -20.80
CA ALA A 222 1.99 -26.65 -21.58
C ALA A 222 2.76 -27.94 -21.90
N LEU A 223 3.00 -28.79 -20.89
CA LEU A 223 3.73 -30.04 -21.05
C LEU A 223 3.00 -31.06 -21.96
N LEU A 224 1.66 -31.10 -21.91
CA LEU A 224 0.89 -31.95 -22.81
C LEU A 224 0.95 -31.46 -24.25
N LYS A 225 0.89 -30.14 -24.47
CA LYS A 225 1.04 -29.56 -25.81
C LYS A 225 2.42 -29.83 -26.41
N GLU A 226 3.48 -29.76 -25.62
CA GLU A 226 4.83 -30.17 -26.01
C GLU A 226 4.92 -31.66 -26.40
N ARG A 227 4.05 -32.50 -25.83
CA ARG A 227 3.94 -33.94 -26.14
C ARG A 227 2.96 -34.24 -27.28
N GLY A 228 2.52 -33.23 -28.03
CA GLY A 228 1.68 -33.38 -29.22
C GLY A 228 0.17 -33.25 -28.99
N TYR A 229 -0.28 -32.99 -27.76
CA TYR A 229 -1.70 -32.76 -27.46
C TYR A 229 -2.09 -31.29 -27.69
N PHE A 230 -1.95 -30.81 -28.93
CA PHE A 230 -2.07 -29.38 -29.29
C PHE A 230 -3.42 -28.75 -28.88
N TYR A 231 -4.52 -29.52 -29.00
CA TYR A 231 -5.88 -29.06 -28.69
C TYR A 231 -6.31 -29.30 -27.23
N PHE A 232 -5.39 -29.75 -26.37
CA PHE A 232 -5.72 -29.95 -24.96
C PHE A 232 -6.10 -28.61 -24.30
N SER A 233 -7.13 -28.68 -23.45
CA SER A 233 -7.59 -27.58 -22.60
C SER A 233 -8.07 -28.18 -21.28
N PRO A 234 -7.41 -27.87 -20.15
CA PRO A 234 -7.70 -28.45 -18.84
C PRO A 234 -8.94 -27.87 -18.15
#